data_AF-A0AAE5TGF5-F1
#
_entry.id   AF-A0AAE5TGF5-F1
#
_cell.length_a   1.000
_cell.length_b   1.000
_cell.length_c   1.000
_cell.angle_alpha   90.00
_cell.angle_beta   90.00
_cell.angle_gamma   90.00
#
_symmetry.space_group_name_H-M   'P 1'
#
loop_
_entity.id
_entity.type
_entity.pdbx_description
1 polymer ?
#
loop_
_entity_poly.entity_id
_entity_poly.type
_entity_poly.pdbx_seq_one_letter_code
_entity_poly.pdbx_strand_id
1 'polypeptide(L)'
;MLSNMTSTELTERSVYHIWLHSEYHKHIEKMKLKLIRKREMIISLLQKLGFDYSEENACGIFIWLDTKCDTQKMATEARKEGYLLAPGYLFSVNLHFSTYLRLNITRTTEEFIYWLYQYRLKQKS
;
A
#
# COMPACT_ATOMS: atom_id res chain seq x y z
N MET A 1 10.02 -20.51 35.58
CA MET A 1 8.97 -20.57 34.53
C MET A 1 9.57 -19.94 33.29
N LEU A 2 9.88 -20.73 32.26
CA LEU A 2 10.41 -20.23 30.98
C LEU A 2 9.23 -19.64 30.19
N SER A 3 9.02 -18.33 30.28
CA SER A 3 8.13 -17.64 29.35
C SER A 3 8.95 -17.24 28.11
N ASN A 4 8.91 -18.08 27.08
CA ASN A 4 9.30 -17.67 25.71
C ASN A 4 8.22 -16.72 25.15
N MET A 5 7.99 -15.58 25.80
CA MET A 5 7.17 -14.52 25.24
C MET A 5 8.07 -13.72 24.29
N THR A 6 7.68 -13.67 23.02
CA THR A 6 8.38 -12.90 21.98
C THR A 6 8.19 -11.38 22.13
N SER A 7 7.29 -10.98 23.04
CA SER A 7 7.03 -9.61 23.48
C SER A 7 7.55 -9.38 24.90
N THR A 8 7.96 -8.15 25.20
CA THR A 8 8.33 -7.75 26.57
C THR A 8 7.08 -7.50 27.41
N GLU A 9 7.09 -7.88 28.69
CA GLU A 9 5.98 -7.63 29.64
C GLU A 9 5.54 -6.15 29.64
N LEU A 10 6.50 -5.24 29.53
CA LEU A 10 6.22 -3.80 29.49
C LEU A 10 5.36 -3.41 28.28
N THR A 11 5.64 -3.98 27.10
CA THR A 11 4.83 -3.75 25.89
C THR A 11 3.42 -4.29 26.08
N GLU A 12 3.29 -5.47 26.66
CA GLU A 12 1.99 -6.12 26.91
C GLU A 12 1.13 -5.29 27.86
N ARG A 13 1.69 -4.85 28.99
CA ARG A 13 0.99 -3.98 29.95
C ARG A 13 0.62 -2.64 29.34
N SER A 14 1.49 -2.07 28.51
CA SER A 14 1.20 -0.81 27.81
C SER A 14 0.00 -0.95 26.88
N VAL A 15 -0.05 -2.01 26.06
CA VAL A 15 -1.19 -2.28 25.17
C VAL A 15 -2.46 -2.54 25.98
N TYR A 16 -2.37 -3.30 27.06
CA TYR A 16 -3.48 -3.55 27.98
C TYR A 16 -4.08 -2.25 28.51
N HIS A 17 -3.25 -1.33 29.00
CA HIS A 17 -3.71 -0.03 29.48
C HIS A 17 -4.35 0.81 28.37
N ILE A 18 -3.75 0.84 27.17
CA ILE A 18 -4.33 1.55 26.02
C ILE A 18 -5.74 1.05 25.70
N TRP A 19 -5.98 -0.27 25.75
CA TRP A 19 -7.29 -0.87 25.44
C TRP A 19 -8.37 -0.58 26.49
N LEU A 20 -8.01 -0.37 27.76
CA LEU A 20 -8.99 0.00 28.79
C LEU A 20 -9.56 1.41 28.59
N HIS A 21 -8.85 2.27 27.86
CA HIS A 21 -9.26 3.65 27.65
C HIS A 21 -10.16 3.80 26.41
N SER A 22 -11.29 4.50 26.58
CA SER A 22 -12.27 4.78 25.51
C SER A 22 -11.69 5.55 24.31
N GLU A 23 -10.60 6.26 24.55
CA GLU A 23 -9.80 7.05 23.62
C GLU A 23 -9.21 6.17 22.50
N TYR A 24 -8.91 4.90 22.80
CA TYR A 24 -8.45 3.95 21.82
C TYR A 24 -9.48 3.73 20.71
N HIS A 25 -10.76 3.52 21.07
CA HIS A 25 -11.82 3.38 20.08
C HIS A 25 -11.95 4.62 19.21
N LYS A 26 -11.94 5.82 19.81
CA LYS A 26 -11.96 7.10 19.06
C LYS A 26 -10.76 7.25 18.13
N HIS A 27 -9.57 6.83 18.57
CA HIS A 27 -8.35 6.84 17.78
C HIS A 27 -8.47 5.92 16.56
N ILE A 28 -8.95 4.69 16.75
CA ILE A 28 -9.16 3.72 15.66
C ILE A 28 -10.16 4.24 14.64
N GLU A 29 -11.30 4.82 15.07
CA GLU A 29 -12.28 5.38 14.14
C GLU A 29 -11.70 6.57 13.35
N LYS A 30 -10.92 7.44 14.00
CA LYS A 30 -10.22 8.54 13.32
C LYS A 30 -9.19 8.02 12.31
N MET A 31 -8.46 6.95 12.64
CA MET A 31 -7.52 6.28 11.76
C MET A 31 -8.21 5.69 10.53
N LYS A 32 -9.33 4.98 10.72
CA LYS A 32 -10.13 4.42 9.62
C LYS A 32 -10.59 5.52 8.65
N LEU A 33 -11.13 6.62 9.16
CA LEU A 33 -11.57 7.75 8.33
C LEU A 33 -10.42 8.37 7.51
N LYS A 34 -9.22 8.50 8.11
CA LYS A 34 -8.03 8.96 7.38
C LYS A 34 -7.64 8.01 6.25
N LEU A 35 -7.69 6.70 6.50
CA LEU A 35 -7.36 5.69 5.49
C LEU A 35 -8.37 5.70 4.34
N ILE A 36 -9.68 5.80 4.64
CA ILE A 36 -10.74 5.89 3.63
C ILE A 36 -10.49 7.10 2.72
N ARG A 37 -10.32 8.29 3.29
CA ARG A 37 -10.05 9.52 2.51
C ARG A 37 -8.80 9.42 1.65
N LYS A 38 -7.71 8.90 2.22
CA LYS A 38 -6.45 8.72 1.47
C LYS A 38 -6.64 7.71 0.34
N ARG A 39 -7.39 6.64 0.57
CA ARG A 39 -7.72 5.63 -0.46
C ARG A 39 -8.50 6.26 -1.62
N GLU A 40 -9.59 6.97 -1.32
CA GLU A 40 -10.42 7.66 -2.32
C GLU A 40 -9.60 8.63 -3.17
N MET A 41 -8.73 9.42 -2.53
CA MET A 41 -7.85 10.36 -3.20
C MET A 41 -6.90 9.66 -4.19
N ILE A 42 -6.25 8.57 -3.75
CA ILE A 42 -5.31 7.78 -4.57
C ILE A 42 -6.04 7.13 -5.74
N ILE A 43 -7.21 6.51 -5.50
CA ILE A 43 -8.03 5.89 -6.55
C ILE A 43 -8.46 6.93 -7.59
N SER A 44 -8.97 8.08 -7.13
CA SER A 44 -9.39 9.16 -8.02
C SER A 44 -8.25 9.64 -8.91
N LEU A 45 -7.05 9.79 -8.35
CA LEU A 45 -5.88 10.21 -9.12
C LEU A 45 -5.45 9.15 -10.15
N LEU A 46 -5.44 7.87 -9.76
CA LEU A 46 -5.14 6.75 -10.67
C LEU A 46 -6.13 6.71 -11.85
N GLN A 47 -7.43 6.81 -11.56
CA GLN A 47 -8.48 6.82 -12.58
C GLN A 47 -8.37 8.03 -13.52
N LYS A 48 -8.10 9.23 -12.98
CA LYS A 48 -7.85 10.45 -13.78
C LYS A 48 -6.67 10.29 -14.75
N LEU A 49 -5.64 9.55 -14.36
CA LEU A 49 -4.47 9.26 -15.19
C LEU A 49 -4.68 8.03 -16.11
N GLY A 50 -5.90 7.50 -16.17
CA GLY A 50 -6.30 6.42 -17.04
C GLY A 50 -5.74 5.07 -16.62
N PHE A 51 -5.46 4.86 -15.34
CA PHE A 51 -5.29 3.51 -14.80
C PHE A 51 -6.65 2.90 -14.53
N ASP A 52 -6.82 1.65 -14.94
CA ASP A 52 -8.04 0.89 -14.65
C ASP A 52 -7.94 0.35 -13.22
N TYR A 53 -8.81 0.86 -12.35
CA TYR A 53 -8.99 0.36 -11.00
C TYR A 53 -10.48 0.43 -10.67
N SER A 54 -11.09 -0.75 -10.63
CA SER A 54 -12.50 -0.97 -10.29
C SER A 54 -12.55 -2.04 -9.20
N GLU A 55 -12.48 -1.63 -7.94
CA GLU A 55 -12.57 -2.55 -6.82
C GLU A 55 -13.64 -2.03 -5.86
N GLU A 56 -14.88 -2.53 -6.04
CA GLU A 56 -16.08 -2.05 -5.35
C GLU A 56 -16.08 -2.30 -3.83
N ASN A 57 -15.21 -3.18 -3.30
CA ASN A 57 -15.20 -3.58 -1.88
C ASN A 57 -13.81 -3.57 -1.23
N ALA A 58 -12.91 -2.75 -1.74
CA ALA A 58 -11.51 -2.82 -1.34
C ALA A 58 -11.26 -2.20 0.05
N CYS A 59 -10.87 -3.03 1.02
CA CYS A 59 -10.59 -2.63 2.40
C CYS A 59 -9.08 -2.67 2.72
N GLY A 60 -8.70 -2.09 3.85
CA GLY A 60 -7.31 -2.08 4.32
C GLY A 60 -6.41 -1.02 3.67
N ILE A 61 -5.09 -1.21 3.80
CA ILE A 61 -4.07 -0.22 3.42
C ILE A 61 -3.40 -0.47 2.06
N PHE A 62 -3.78 -1.54 1.37
CA PHE A 62 -3.18 -1.91 0.09
C PHE A 62 -4.18 -1.78 -1.07
N ILE A 63 -3.64 -1.39 -2.21
CA ILE A 63 -4.29 -1.38 -3.52
C ILE A 63 -3.45 -2.25 -4.46
N TRP A 64 -4.11 -3.09 -5.23
CA TRP A 64 -3.50 -3.82 -6.32
C TRP A 64 -3.80 -3.12 -7.63
N LEU A 65 -2.75 -2.69 -8.31
CA LEU A 65 -2.85 -1.92 -9.54
C LEU A 65 -2.22 -2.71 -10.68
N ASP A 66 -3.00 -3.00 -11.72
CA ASP A 66 -2.44 -3.51 -12.98
C ASP A 66 -1.85 -2.34 -13.77
N THR A 67 -0.52 -2.32 -13.87
CA THR A 67 0.20 -1.25 -14.56
C THR A 67 0.27 -1.47 -16.07
N LYS A 68 -0.06 -2.69 -16.54
CA LYS A 68 0.13 -3.17 -17.93
C LYS A 68 1.58 -3.14 -18.42
N CYS A 69 2.54 -2.96 -17.51
CA CYS A 69 3.97 -2.96 -17.79
C CYS A 69 4.67 -4.06 -16.97
N ASP A 70 5.87 -4.48 -17.38
CA ASP A 70 6.70 -5.37 -16.58
C ASP A 70 7.14 -4.69 -15.27
N THR A 71 6.55 -5.10 -14.15
CA THR A 71 6.77 -4.46 -12.85
C THR A 71 8.11 -4.83 -12.22
N GLN A 72 8.76 -5.91 -12.66
CA GLN A 72 10.10 -6.27 -12.20
C GLN A 72 11.14 -5.28 -12.74
N LYS A 73 11.05 -4.97 -14.05
CA LYS A 73 11.88 -3.93 -14.67
C LYS A 73 11.57 -2.55 -14.08
N MET A 74 10.28 -2.23 -13.95
CA MET A 74 9.83 -0.98 -13.34
C MET A 74 10.41 -0.79 -11.94
N ALA A 75 10.39 -1.82 -11.08
CA ALA A 75 10.96 -1.72 -9.73
C ALA A 75 12.48 -1.48 -9.74
N THR A 76 13.19 -2.06 -10.70
CA THR A 76 14.64 -1.87 -10.86
C THR A 76 14.96 -0.43 -11.27
N GLU A 77 14.17 0.15 -12.18
CA GLU A 77 14.34 1.53 -12.63
C GLU A 77 13.91 2.54 -11.55
N ALA A 78 12.75 2.32 -10.93
CA ALA A 78 12.23 3.15 -9.85
C ALA A 78 13.22 3.25 -8.67
N ARG A 79 13.93 2.16 -8.36
CA ARG A 79 14.95 2.14 -7.31
C ARG A 79 16.09 3.13 -7.57
N LYS A 80 16.46 3.35 -8.83
CA LYS A 80 17.49 4.34 -9.21
C LYS A 80 17.04 5.77 -8.90
N GLU A 81 15.73 5.99 -8.88
CA GLU A 81 15.09 7.28 -8.55
C GLU A 81 14.65 7.35 -7.07
N GLY A 82 15.03 6.37 -6.24
CA GLY A 82 14.73 6.36 -4.81
C GLY A 82 13.36 5.79 -4.43
N TYR A 83 12.59 5.25 -5.37
CA TYR A 83 11.31 4.61 -5.10
C TYR A 83 11.47 3.11 -4.82
N LEU A 84 10.81 2.64 -3.76
CA LEU A 84 10.71 1.21 -3.45
C LEU A 84 9.34 0.68 -3.85
N LEU A 85 9.32 -0.20 -4.85
CA LEU A 85 8.10 -0.80 -5.39
C LEU A 85 7.93 -2.22 -4.83
N ALA A 86 6.68 -2.67 -4.79
CA ALA A 86 6.32 -4.04 -4.44
C ALA A 86 5.65 -4.73 -5.64
N PRO A 87 6.44 -5.26 -6.60
CA PRO A 87 5.94 -6.01 -7.75
C PRO A 87 5.06 -7.20 -7.35
N GLY A 88 4.03 -7.49 -8.13
CA GLY A 88 3.06 -8.54 -7.84
C GLY A 88 3.64 -9.94 -7.87
N TYR A 89 4.69 -10.17 -8.66
CA TYR A 89 5.38 -11.46 -8.69
C TYR A 89 5.95 -11.88 -7.32
N LEU A 90 6.32 -10.91 -6.45
CA LEU A 90 6.81 -11.21 -5.09
C LEU A 90 5.74 -11.84 -4.20
N PHE A 91 4.47 -11.72 -4.58
CA PHE A 91 3.31 -12.22 -3.84
C PHE A 91 2.61 -13.37 -4.59
N SER A 92 3.25 -13.90 -5.63
CA SER A 92 2.73 -14.99 -6.45
C SER A 92 3.74 -16.14 -6.46
N VAL A 93 3.29 -17.34 -6.12
CA VAL A 93 4.13 -18.54 -6.16
C VAL A 93 4.63 -18.82 -7.59
N ASN A 94 3.79 -18.55 -8.59
CA ASN A 94 4.05 -18.87 -10.00
C ASN A 94 4.36 -17.64 -10.87
N LEU A 95 4.75 -16.51 -10.25
CA LEU A 95 5.13 -15.25 -10.93
C LEU A 95 4.06 -14.66 -11.88
N HIS A 96 2.80 -15.09 -11.79
CA HIS A 96 1.74 -14.74 -12.75
C HIS A 96 1.34 -13.26 -12.72
N PHE A 97 1.55 -12.58 -11.60
CA PHE A 97 1.16 -11.18 -11.41
C PHE A 97 2.31 -10.21 -11.75
N SER A 98 2.98 -10.43 -12.89
CA SER A 98 4.16 -9.66 -13.32
C SER A 98 3.84 -8.22 -13.77
N THR A 99 2.57 -7.92 -14.07
CA THR A 99 2.12 -6.55 -14.42
C THR A 99 1.51 -5.78 -13.25
N TYR A 100 1.27 -6.46 -12.13
CA TYR A 100 0.62 -5.88 -10.97
C TYR A 100 1.62 -5.25 -10.01
N LEU A 101 1.23 -4.16 -9.39
CA LEU A 101 1.98 -3.47 -8.37
C LEU A 101 1.13 -3.33 -7.11
N ARG A 102 1.69 -3.69 -5.94
CA ARG A 102 1.03 -3.47 -4.65
C ARG A 102 1.38 -2.09 -4.11
N LEU A 103 0.40 -1.21 -4.06
CA LEU A 103 0.54 0.14 -3.50
C LEU A 103 0.13 0.14 -2.04
N ASN A 104 0.94 0.75 -1.16
CA ASN A 104 0.56 1.03 0.22
C ASN A 104 0.02 2.46 0.30
N ILE A 105 -1.30 2.63 0.46
CA ILE A 105 -1.95 3.95 0.44
C ILE A 105 -1.42 4.93 1.50
N THR A 106 -0.85 4.42 2.59
CA THR A 106 -0.26 5.24 3.66
C THR A 106 1.08 5.84 3.28
N ARG A 107 1.76 5.26 2.28
CA ARG A 107 3.08 5.67 1.80
C ARG A 107 3.07 6.17 0.36
N THR A 108 2.04 5.83 -0.42
CA THR A 108 1.88 6.32 -1.78
C THR A 108 1.60 7.83 -1.77
N THR A 109 2.42 8.57 -2.50
CA THR A 109 2.29 10.01 -2.71
C THR A 109 1.80 10.31 -4.13
N GLU A 110 1.37 11.55 -4.37
CA GLU A 110 0.90 11.96 -5.70
C GLU A 110 2.05 12.00 -6.70
N GLU A 111 3.24 12.44 -6.26
CA GLU A 111 4.47 12.49 -7.06
C GLU A 111 4.83 11.10 -7.61
N PHE A 112 4.71 10.06 -6.77
CA PHE A 112 4.93 8.69 -7.21
C PHE A 112 3.90 8.24 -8.26
N ILE A 113 2.64 8.60 -8.11
CA ILE A 113 1.59 8.26 -9.08
C ILE A 113 1.85 8.95 -10.42
N TYR A 114 2.30 10.20 -10.41
CA TYR A 114 2.74 10.89 -11.63
C TYR A 114 3.96 10.23 -12.26
N TRP A 115 4.96 9.84 -11.45
CA TRP A 115 6.11 9.07 -11.95
C TRP A 115 5.66 7.77 -12.63
N LEU A 116 4.75 7.02 -12.01
CA LEU A 116 4.20 5.79 -12.57
C LEU A 116 3.49 6.02 -13.90
N TYR A 117 2.71 7.10 -14.00
CA TYR A 117 2.05 7.50 -15.25
C TYR A 117 3.06 7.81 -16.35
N GLN A 118 4.10 8.59 -16.07
CA GLN A 118 5.16 8.92 -17.03
C GLN A 118 5.92 7.68 -17.49
N TYR A 119 6.24 6.77 -16.57
CA TYR A 119 6.84 5.48 -16.90
C TYR A 119 5.97 4.70 -17.90
N ARG A 120 4.66 4.60 -17.63
CA ARG A 120 3.72 3.89 -18.50
C ARG A 120 3.65 4.50 -19.90
N LEU A 121 3.73 5.82 -20.02
CA LEU A 121 3.74 6.50 -21.34
C LEU A 121 4.99 6.16 -22.15
N LYS A 122 6.17 6.13 -21.52
CA LYS A 122 7.44 5.81 -22.20
C LYS A 122 7.47 4.39 -22.77
N GLN A 123 6.77 3.44 -22.15
CA GLN A 123 6.71 2.05 -22.60
C GLN A 123 5.73 1.81 -23.75
N LYS A 124 4.87 2.79 -24.06
CA LYS A 124 3.92 2.72 -25.19
C LYS A 124 4.46 3.37 -26.47
N SER A 125 5.56 4.11 -26.39
CA SER A 125 6.27 4.71 -27.53
C SER A 125 7.32 3.76 -28.08
#